data_AF-A0AA43C7A1-F1
#
_entry.id   AF-A0AA43C7A1-F1
#
_cell.length_a   1.000
_cell.length_b   1.000
_cell.length_c   1.000
_cell.angle_alpha   90.00
_cell.angle_beta   90.00
_cell.angle_gamma   90.00
#
_symmetry.space_group_name_H-M   'P 1'
#
loop_
_entity.id
_entity.type
_entity.pdbx_description
1 polymer ?
#
loop_
_entity_poly.entity_id
_entity_poly.type
_entity_poly.pdbx_seq_one_letter_code
_entity_poly.pdbx_strand_id
1 'polypeptide(L)'
;MKKNCPILLISLIVFSTQILNAQTSSPDKLYIKSEIQTILSTLSDNSNRFEYLQKMFENTGKDDKNYDEYKNIWISTTLAISAIASVCEYENDLLTLFMDLKEKRRAHYFDVRIRSLETSIKQITIMSEQIRINNKLMPPDLAERQLYDKLKKNVDSSIDLLEKSKDLIIQLKKE
;
A
#
# COMPACT_ATOMS: atom_id res chain seq x y z
N MET A 1 -25.90 43.37 49.34
CA MET A 1 -24.63 42.61 49.21
C MET A 1 -24.90 41.37 48.38
N LYS A 2 -24.48 41.35 47.09
CA LYS A 2 -24.75 40.23 46.17
C LYS A 2 -23.74 39.11 46.40
N LYS A 3 -24.24 37.88 46.56
CA LYS A 3 -23.46 36.65 46.71
C LYS A 3 -22.74 36.33 45.39
N ASN A 4 -21.42 36.18 45.46
CA ASN A 4 -20.61 35.69 44.35
C ASN A 4 -20.88 34.20 44.13
N CYS A 5 -21.28 33.85 42.91
CA CYS A 5 -21.60 32.49 42.48
C CYS A 5 -20.31 31.80 42.00
N PRO A 6 -19.84 30.73 42.66
CA PRO A 6 -18.58 30.04 42.30
C PRO A 6 -18.71 29.12 41.08
N ILE A 7 -19.90 28.97 40.50
CA ILE A 7 -20.21 28.00 39.45
C ILE A 7 -19.57 28.38 38.10
N LEU A 8 -19.37 29.69 37.84
CA LEU A 8 -18.77 30.19 36.60
C LEU A 8 -17.26 29.95 36.50
N LEU A 9 -16.57 29.81 37.64
CA LEU A 9 -15.13 29.51 37.64
C LEU A 9 -14.84 28.03 37.37
N ILE A 10 -15.71 27.12 37.80
CA ILE A 10 -15.50 25.68 37.60
C ILE A 10 -15.74 25.29 36.14
N SER A 11 -16.73 25.89 35.46
CA SER A 11 -16.98 25.63 34.03
C SER A 11 -15.84 26.09 33.12
N LEU A 12 -15.20 27.23 33.43
CA LEU A 12 -14.04 27.73 32.68
C LEU A 12 -12.79 26.86 32.86
N ILE A 13 -12.57 26.29 34.04
CA ILE A 13 -11.43 25.39 34.32
C ILE A 13 -11.63 24.02 33.64
N VAL A 14 -12.87 23.52 33.58
CA VAL A 14 -13.19 22.26 32.88
C VAL A 14 -13.08 22.43 31.36
N PHE A 15 -13.49 23.57 30.80
CA PHE A 15 -13.31 23.84 29.36
C PHE A 15 -11.84 24.02 28.98
N SER A 16 -11.05 24.71 29.80
CA SER A 16 -9.61 24.91 29.52
C SER A 16 -8.80 23.62 29.66
N THR A 17 -9.16 22.71 30.57
CA THR A 17 -8.53 21.38 30.65
C THR A 17 -8.97 20.42 29.53
N GLN A 18 -10.19 20.56 28.99
CA GLN A 18 -10.61 19.80 27.80
C GLN A 18 -9.92 20.28 26.52
N ILE A 19 -9.66 21.59 26.39
CA ILE A 19 -8.91 22.16 25.25
C ILE A 19 -7.40 21.83 25.36
N LEU A 20 -6.85 21.73 26.58
CA LEU A 20 -5.46 21.32 26.80
C LEU A 20 -5.22 19.80 26.63
N ASN A 21 -6.27 18.98 26.74
CA ASN A 21 -6.20 17.52 26.60
C ASN A 21 -6.53 17.02 25.19
N ALA A 22 -6.75 17.92 24.22
CA ALA A 22 -6.59 17.55 22.83
C ALA A 22 -5.10 17.28 22.62
N GLN A 23 -4.69 16.00 22.74
CA GLN A 23 -3.35 15.55 22.40
C GLN A 23 -3.05 16.02 20.97
N THR A 24 -2.39 17.16 20.85
CA THR A 24 -1.87 17.63 19.58
C THR A 24 -0.78 16.64 19.20
N SER A 25 -1.04 15.88 18.14
CA SER A 25 -0.01 15.01 17.57
C SER A 25 1.17 15.91 17.18
N SER A 26 2.40 15.41 17.35
CA SER A 26 3.57 16.14 16.85
C SER A 26 3.38 16.45 15.36
N PRO A 27 3.91 17.57 14.85
CA PRO A 27 3.88 17.89 13.43
C PRO A 27 4.36 16.72 12.55
N ASP A 28 5.33 15.94 13.03
CA ASP A 28 5.87 14.76 12.37
C ASP A 28 4.85 13.60 12.31
N LYS A 29 4.12 13.31 13.41
CA LYS A 29 3.03 12.31 13.41
C LYS A 29 1.91 12.67 12.43
N LEU A 30 1.57 13.95 12.31
CA LEU A 30 0.57 14.43 11.35
C LEU A 30 1.04 14.29 9.90
N TYR A 31 2.30 14.65 9.64
CA TYR A 31 2.93 14.47 8.33
C TYR A 31 2.98 13.00 7.92
N ILE A 32 3.48 12.11 8.78
CA ILE A 32 3.55 10.66 8.53
C ILE A 32 2.16 10.11 8.21
N LYS A 33 1.13 10.53 8.96
CA LYS A 33 -0.24 10.08 8.72
C LYS A 33 -0.75 10.51 7.34
N SER A 34 -0.50 11.76 6.95
CA SER A 34 -0.86 12.26 5.62
C SER A 34 -0.16 11.48 4.51
N GLU A 35 1.15 11.25 4.63
CA GLU A 35 1.92 10.51 3.65
C GLU A 35 1.42 9.06 3.51
N ILE A 36 1.12 8.38 4.62
CA ILE A 36 0.57 7.03 4.58
C ILE A 36 -0.81 7.02 3.88
N GLN A 37 -1.66 8.03 4.08
CA GLN A 37 -2.93 8.14 3.37
C GLN A 37 -2.75 8.28 1.85
N THR A 38 -1.78 9.09 1.41
CA THR A 38 -1.43 9.20 -0.01
C THR A 38 -0.92 7.87 -0.57
N ILE A 39 -0.10 7.14 0.20
CA ILE A 39 0.38 5.81 -0.20
C ILE A 39 -0.79 4.83 -0.33
N LEU A 40 -1.70 4.77 0.65
CA LEU A 40 -2.88 3.90 0.61
C LEU A 40 -3.74 4.15 -0.62
N SER A 41 -3.99 5.43 -0.95
CA SER A 41 -4.73 5.80 -2.17
C SER A 41 -4.02 5.31 -3.43
N THR A 42 -2.70 5.52 -3.51
CA THR A 42 -1.92 5.17 -4.71
C THR A 42 -1.77 3.64 -4.86
N LEU A 43 -1.62 2.90 -3.76
CA LEU A 43 -1.62 1.43 -3.77
C LEU A 43 -2.98 0.88 -4.22
N SER A 44 -4.09 1.48 -3.77
CA SER A 44 -5.44 1.11 -4.23
C SER A 44 -5.60 1.34 -5.74
N ASP A 45 -5.13 2.47 -6.26
CA ASP A 45 -5.10 2.74 -7.71
C ASP A 45 -4.23 1.72 -8.47
N ASN A 46 -3.07 1.36 -7.93
CA ASN A 46 -2.22 0.32 -8.53
C ASN A 46 -2.90 -1.05 -8.51
N SER A 47 -3.64 -1.42 -7.46
CA SER A 47 -4.42 -2.66 -7.39
C SER A 47 -5.48 -2.72 -8.49
N ASN A 48 -6.24 -1.64 -8.69
CA ASN A 48 -7.22 -1.54 -9.79
C ASN A 48 -6.55 -1.67 -11.16
N ARG A 49 -5.35 -1.09 -11.32
CA ARG A 49 -4.56 -1.23 -12.55
C ARG A 49 -4.07 -2.64 -12.78
N PHE A 50 -3.71 -3.40 -11.73
CA PHE A 50 -3.35 -4.81 -11.88
C PHE A 50 -4.52 -5.64 -12.38
N GLU A 51 -5.73 -5.42 -11.87
CA GLU A 51 -6.92 -6.13 -12.37
C GLU A 51 -7.15 -5.84 -13.87
N TYR A 52 -7.02 -4.57 -14.28
CA TYR A 52 -7.10 -4.20 -15.69
C TYR A 52 -6.00 -4.87 -16.53
N LEU A 53 -4.75 -4.80 -16.07
CA LEU A 53 -3.61 -5.40 -16.79
C LEU A 53 -3.78 -6.91 -16.90
N GLN A 54 -4.20 -7.59 -15.84
CA GLN A 54 -4.48 -9.03 -15.86
C GLN A 54 -5.45 -9.39 -16.97
N LYS A 55 -6.59 -8.69 -17.08
CA LYS A 55 -7.58 -8.90 -18.14
C LYS A 55 -7.00 -8.64 -19.53
N MET A 56 -6.17 -7.61 -19.68
CA MET A 56 -5.49 -7.33 -20.95
C MET A 56 -4.53 -8.47 -21.33
N PHE A 57 -3.71 -8.96 -20.40
CA PHE A 57 -2.82 -10.11 -20.63
C PHE A 57 -3.59 -11.38 -20.97
N GLU A 58 -4.71 -11.66 -20.29
CA GLU A 58 -5.57 -12.80 -20.59
C GLU A 58 -6.16 -12.74 -22.00
N ASN A 59 -6.60 -11.56 -22.43
CA ASN A 59 -7.17 -11.37 -23.76
C ASN A 59 -6.08 -11.45 -24.85
N THR A 60 -4.96 -10.74 -24.65
CA THR A 60 -3.82 -10.78 -25.58
C THR A 60 -3.30 -12.22 -25.74
N GLY A 61 -3.22 -12.99 -24.66
CA GLY A 61 -2.85 -14.40 -24.75
C GLY A 61 -3.83 -15.23 -25.56
N LYS A 62 -5.14 -15.06 -25.38
CA LYS A 62 -6.16 -15.79 -26.16
C LYS A 62 -6.14 -15.45 -27.65
N ASP A 63 -5.74 -14.23 -28.00
CA ASP A 63 -5.66 -13.73 -29.37
C ASP A 63 -4.29 -14.02 -30.03
N ASP A 64 -3.33 -14.58 -29.28
CA ASP A 64 -2.02 -14.97 -29.78
C ASP A 64 -2.14 -16.15 -30.75
N LYS A 65 -1.57 -15.99 -31.96
CA LYS A 65 -1.56 -17.03 -33.00
C LYS A 65 -0.77 -18.27 -32.59
N ASN A 66 0.18 -18.12 -31.67
CA ASN A 66 0.99 -19.19 -31.10
C ASN A 66 0.54 -19.54 -29.68
N TYR A 67 -0.70 -19.24 -29.31
CA TYR A 67 -1.20 -19.46 -27.95
C TYR A 67 -0.95 -20.89 -27.46
N ASP A 68 -1.16 -21.92 -28.27
CA ASP A 68 -0.95 -23.30 -27.83
C ASP A 68 0.52 -23.61 -27.46
N GLU A 69 1.48 -22.95 -28.10
CA GLU A 69 2.91 -23.05 -27.77
C GLU A 69 3.24 -22.30 -26.47
N TYR A 70 2.68 -21.10 -26.29
CA TYR A 70 3.01 -20.21 -25.18
C TYR A 70 1.98 -20.16 -24.05
N LYS A 71 0.98 -21.05 -24.08
CA LYS A 71 -0.17 -21.05 -23.16
C LYS A 71 0.25 -20.97 -21.70
N ASN A 72 1.23 -21.77 -21.30
CA ASN A 72 1.70 -21.81 -19.92
C ASN A 72 2.47 -20.53 -19.52
N ILE A 73 3.11 -19.86 -20.48
CA ILE A 73 3.78 -18.57 -20.26
C ILE A 73 2.73 -17.48 -20.03
N TRP A 74 1.69 -17.42 -20.86
CA TRP A 74 0.57 -16.50 -20.68
C TRP A 74 -0.14 -16.71 -19.33
N ILE A 75 -0.50 -17.95 -19.00
CA ILE A 75 -1.12 -18.30 -17.71
C ILE A 75 -0.20 -17.96 -16.53
N SER A 76 1.09 -18.28 -16.63
CA SER A 76 2.06 -17.95 -15.58
C SER A 76 2.16 -16.45 -15.33
N THR A 77 2.16 -15.64 -16.41
CA THR A 77 2.20 -14.17 -16.31
C THR A 77 0.93 -13.63 -15.66
N THR A 78 -0.25 -14.08 -16.05
CA THR A 78 -1.52 -13.60 -15.48
C THR A 78 -1.66 -13.99 -14.00
N LEU A 79 -1.25 -15.20 -13.63
CA LEU A 79 -1.20 -15.63 -12.23
C LEU A 79 -0.24 -14.77 -11.39
N ALA A 80 0.94 -14.45 -11.93
CA ALA A 80 1.90 -13.58 -11.23
C ALA A 80 1.33 -12.17 -11.02
N ILE A 81 0.65 -11.60 -12.03
CA ILE A 81 -0.02 -10.28 -11.91
C ILE A 81 -1.08 -10.32 -10.81
N SER A 82 -1.94 -11.34 -10.79
CA SER A 82 -2.99 -11.49 -9.78
C SER A 82 -2.40 -11.62 -8.37
N ALA A 83 -1.35 -12.44 -8.21
CA ALA A 83 -0.68 -12.62 -6.93
C ALA A 83 -0.02 -11.32 -6.41
N ILE A 84 0.60 -10.53 -7.29
CA ILE A 84 1.13 -9.20 -6.94
C ILE A 84 -0.02 -8.28 -6.47
N ALA A 85 -1.16 -8.28 -7.17
CA ALA A 85 -2.32 -7.47 -6.79
C ALA A 85 -2.82 -7.84 -5.38
N SER A 86 -2.95 -9.14 -5.08
CA SER A 86 -3.36 -9.61 -3.76
C SER A 86 -2.38 -9.24 -2.65
N VAL A 87 -1.06 -9.24 -2.92
CA VAL A 87 -0.06 -8.77 -1.94
C VAL A 87 -0.24 -7.28 -1.67
N CYS A 88 -0.46 -6.47 -2.71
CA CYS A 88 -0.69 -5.03 -2.57
C CYS A 88 -1.98 -4.73 -1.79
N GLU A 89 -3.07 -5.44 -2.08
CA GLU A 89 -4.34 -5.34 -1.35
C GLU A 89 -4.18 -5.72 0.13
N TYR A 90 -3.51 -6.84 0.40
CA TYR A 90 -3.23 -7.29 1.76
C TYR A 90 -2.46 -6.25 2.58
N GLU A 91 -1.38 -5.68 2.04
CA GLU A 91 -0.63 -4.64 2.75
C GLU A 91 -1.41 -3.32 2.87
N ASN A 92 -2.29 -2.99 1.91
CA ASN A 92 -3.18 -1.84 2.00
C ASN A 92 -4.12 -1.94 3.22
N ASP A 93 -4.75 -3.11 3.39
CA ASP A 93 -5.66 -3.37 4.51
C ASP A 93 -4.92 -3.33 5.86
N LEU A 94 -3.72 -3.93 5.92
CA LEU A 94 -2.92 -3.95 7.14
C LEU A 94 -2.40 -2.57 7.52
N LEU A 95 -1.99 -1.77 6.54
CA LEU A 95 -1.59 -0.38 6.75
C LEU A 95 -2.78 0.47 7.22
N THR A 96 -3.95 0.29 6.60
CA THR A 96 -5.19 0.96 7.03
C THR A 96 -5.51 0.65 8.49
N LEU A 97 -5.57 -0.64 8.84
CA LEU A 97 -5.79 -1.08 10.22
C LEU A 97 -4.75 -0.47 11.17
N PHE A 98 -3.47 -0.52 10.80
CA PHE A 98 -2.38 0.01 11.63
C PHE A 98 -2.53 1.51 11.92
N MET A 99 -2.99 2.28 10.93
CA MET A 99 -3.21 3.73 11.08
C MET A 99 -4.47 4.06 11.88
N ASP A 100 -5.49 3.22 11.85
CA ASP A 100 -6.71 3.38 12.64
C ASP A 100 -6.51 3.02 14.13
N LEU A 101 -5.51 2.20 14.44
CA LEU A 101 -5.18 1.87 15.82
C LEU A 101 -4.70 3.10 16.61
N LYS A 102 -5.17 3.21 17.86
CA LYS A 102 -4.62 4.12 18.87
C LYS A 102 -3.16 3.76 19.16
N GLU A 103 -2.34 4.76 19.47
CA GLU A 103 -0.90 4.65 19.70
C GLU A 103 -0.49 3.49 20.63
N LYS A 104 -1.15 3.36 21.79
CA LYS A 104 -0.91 2.26 22.75
C LYS A 104 -1.06 0.87 22.12
N ARG A 105 -2.01 0.71 21.19
CA ARG A 105 -2.23 -0.58 20.49
C ARG A 105 -1.24 -0.75 19.34
N ARG A 106 -0.95 0.34 18.62
CA ARG A 106 0.01 0.36 17.51
C ARG A 106 1.40 -0.13 17.91
N ALA A 107 1.81 0.14 19.16
CA ALA A 107 3.06 -0.35 19.75
C ALA A 107 3.30 -1.87 19.56
N HIS A 108 2.24 -2.68 19.60
CA HIS A 108 2.33 -4.14 19.43
C HIS A 108 2.54 -4.59 17.98
N TYR A 109 2.32 -3.70 17.01
CA TYR A 109 2.27 -4.05 15.60
C TYR A 109 3.51 -3.59 14.82
N PHE A 110 4.30 -2.63 15.30
CA PHE A 110 5.42 -2.06 14.54
C PHE A 110 6.35 -3.11 13.93
N ASP A 111 6.86 -4.04 14.73
CA ASP A 111 7.85 -5.03 14.26
C ASP A 111 7.26 -6.02 13.26
N VAL A 112 6.02 -6.44 13.48
CA VAL A 112 5.34 -7.35 12.54
C VAL A 112 4.97 -6.63 11.25
N ARG A 113 4.60 -5.34 11.30
CA ARG A 113 4.31 -4.55 10.08
C ARG A 113 5.54 -4.34 9.23
N ILE A 114 6.69 -4.00 9.83
CA ILE A 114 7.96 -3.84 9.11
C ILE A 114 8.33 -5.16 8.41
N ARG A 115 8.30 -6.29 9.12
CA ARG A 115 8.59 -7.61 8.52
C ARG A 115 7.58 -8.03 7.44
N SER A 116 6.31 -7.67 7.62
CA SER A 116 5.27 -7.92 6.61
C SER A 116 5.63 -7.22 5.31
N LEU A 117 5.90 -5.90 5.38
CA LEU A 117 6.29 -5.09 4.22
C LEU A 117 7.56 -5.62 3.54
N GLU A 118 8.60 -5.95 4.29
CA GLU A 118 9.84 -6.53 3.74
C GLU A 118 9.58 -7.86 3.00
N THR A 119 8.72 -8.70 3.57
CA THR A 119 8.35 -9.99 2.95
C THR A 119 7.54 -9.77 1.68
N SER A 120 6.56 -8.87 1.72
CA SER A 120 5.71 -8.52 0.59
C SER A 120 6.50 -7.92 -0.57
N ILE A 121 7.44 -7.01 -0.30
CA ILE A 121 8.37 -6.46 -1.30
C ILE A 121 9.18 -7.58 -1.96
N LYS A 122 9.74 -8.49 -1.16
CA LYS A 122 10.52 -9.62 -1.68
C LYS A 122 9.67 -10.55 -2.55
N GLN A 123 8.45 -10.85 -2.13
CA GLN A 123 7.51 -11.66 -2.91
C GLN A 123 7.17 -11.02 -4.26
N ILE A 124 6.82 -9.73 -4.27
CA ILE A 124 6.51 -8.99 -5.50
C ILE A 124 7.73 -8.96 -6.43
N THR A 125 8.93 -8.78 -5.89
CA THR A 125 10.18 -8.79 -6.66
C THR A 125 10.39 -10.12 -7.37
N ILE A 126 10.21 -11.25 -6.68
CA ILE A 126 10.33 -12.60 -7.26
C ILE A 126 9.30 -12.81 -8.38
N MET A 127 8.05 -12.37 -8.16
CA MET A 127 6.99 -12.48 -9.17
C MET A 127 7.29 -11.60 -10.41
N SER A 128 7.84 -10.40 -10.20
CA SER A 128 8.31 -9.52 -11.28
C SER A 128 9.43 -10.15 -12.09
N GLU A 129 10.37 -10.82 -11.42
CA GLU A 129 11.44 -11.56 -12.10
C GLU A 129 10.89 -12.71 -12.96
N GLN A 130 9.89 -13.45 -12.46
CA GLN A 130 9.22 -14.50 -13.23
C GLN A 130 8.54 -13.93 -14.49
N ILE A 131 7.82 -12.82 -14.36
CA ILE A 131 7.20 -12.13 -15.51
C ILE A 131 8.27 -11.72 -16.53
N ARG A 132 9.42 -11.21 -16.07
CA ARG A 132 10.53 -10.84 -16.94
C ARG A 132 11.14 -12.05 -17.65
N ILE A 133 11.22 -13.22 -16.99
CA ILE A 133 11.67 -14.46 -17.62
C ILE A 133 10.67 -14.88 -18.70
N ASN A 134 9.37 -14.86 -18.40
CA ASN A 134 8.30 -15.16 -19.35
C ASN A 134 8.40 -14.27 -20.61
N ASN A 135 8.60 -12.97 -20.42
CA ASN A 135 8.80 -11.99 -21.50
C ASN A 135 10.04 -12.26 -22.38
N LYS A 136 11.08 -12.92 -21.83
CA LYS A 136 12.28 -13.30 -22.61
C LYS A 136 12.06 -14.58 -23.42
N LEU A 137 11.27 -15.50 -22.89
CA LEU A 137 10.96 -16.78 -23.54
C LEU A 137 9.93 -16.61 -24.66
N MET A 138 9.09 -15.58 -24.56
CA MET A 138 8.10 -15.19 -25.55
C MET A 138 8.28 -13.71 -25.88
N PRO A 139 9.23 -13.36 -26.79
CA PRO A 139 9.56 -11.98 -27.09
C PRO A 139 8.35 -11.21 -27.66
N PRO A 140 7.96 -10.09 -27.04
CA PRO A 140 6.73 -9.41 -27.37
C PRO A 140 6.80 -8.61 -28.67
N ASP A 141 5.68 -8.51 -29.35
CA ASP A 141 5.46 -7.51 -30.39
C ASP A 141 5.39 -6.07 -29.81
N LEU A 142 5.16 -5.06 -30.65
CA LEU A 142 5.14 -3.67 -30.19
C LEU A 142 4.01 -3.38 -29.20
N ALA A 143 2.81 -3.94 -29.40
CA ALA A 143 1.66 -3.69 -28.53
C ALA A 143 1.83 -4.42 -27.20
N GLU A 144 2.32 -5.66 -27.24
CA GLU A 144 2.67 -6.45 -26.06
C GLU A 144 3.77 -5.78 -25.23
N ARG A 145 4.80 -5.20 -25.86
CA ARG A 145 5.84 -4.43 -25.14
C ARG A 145 5.25 -3.30 -24.32
N GLN A 146 4.34 -2.53 -24.91
CA GLN A 146 3.68 -1.43 -24.19
C GLN A 146 2.86 -1.95 -23.00
N LEU A 147 2.25 -3.13 -23.13
CA LEU A 147 1.54 -3.78 -22.04
C LEU A 147 2.49 -4.22 -20.92
N TYR A 148 3.63 -4.82 -21.26
CA TYR A 148 4.69 -5.15 -20.31
C TYR A 148 5.30 -3.92 -19.63
N ASP A 149 5.51 -2.81 -20.35
CA ASP A 149 6.04 -1.56 -19.80
C ASP A 149 5.08 -0.95 -18.77
N LYS A 150 3.77 -0.96 -19.07
CA LYS A 150 2.72 -0.51 -18.12
C LYS A 150 2.71 -1.39 -16.88
N LEU A 151 2.82 -2.71 -17.04
CA LEU A 151 2.90 -3.64 -15.94
C LEU A 151 4.14 -3.37 -15.07
N LYS A 152 5.32 -3.25 -15.69
CA LYS A 152 6.57 -2.98 -14.97
C LYS A 152 6.45 -1.69 -14.16
N LYS A 153 5.95 -0.60 -14.76
CA LYS A 153 5.76 0.67 -14.05
C LYS A 153 4.83 0.54 -12.84
N ASN A 154 3.76 -0.25 -12.97
CA ASN A 154 2.81 -0.48 -11.87
C ASN A 154 3.45 -1.31 -10.74
N VAL A 155 4.23 -2.34 -11.09
CA VAL A 155 5.00 -3.16 -10.14
C VAL A 155 6.04 -2.32 -9.40
N ASP A 156 6.89 -1.59 -10.12
CA ASP A 156 7.93 -0.74 -9.53
C ASP A 156 7.30 0.28 -8.56
N SER A 157 6.24 0.97 -9.00
CA SER A 157 5.49 1.92 -8.17
C SER A 157 4.96 1.28 -6.89
N SER A 158 4.39 0.08 -6.96
CA SER A 158 3.92 -0.62 -5.76
C SER A 158 5.06 -0.99 -4.81
N ILE A 159 6.21 -1.44 -5.32
CA ILE A 159 7.39 -1.73 -4.48
C ILE A 159 7.86 -0.45 -3.77
N ASP A 160 8.03 0.65 -4.51
CA ASP A 160 8.49 1.94 -3.97
C ASP A 160 7.54 2.45 -2.87
N LEU A 161 6.23 2.30 -3.07
CA LEU A 161 5.22 2.69 -2.07
C LEU A 161 5.31 1.84 -0.80
N LEU A 162 5.50 0.53 -0.92
CA LEU A 162 5.67 -0.37 0.23
C LEU A 162 6.97 -0.09 0.99
N GLU A 163 8.07 0.21 0.28
CA GLU A 163 9.33 0.64 0.88
C GLU A 163 9.15 1.95 1.66
N LYS A 164 8.50 2.94 1.05
CA LYS A 164 8.20 4.21 1.70
C LYS A 164 7.31 4.02 2.94
N SER A 165 6.29 3.16 2.87
CA SER A 165 5.46 2.81 4.04
C SER A 165 6.29 2.21 5.17
N LYS A 166 7.22 1.30 4.85
CA LYS A 166 8.11 0.69 5.83
C LYS A 166 8.95 1.74 6.55
N ASP A 167 9.56 2.66 5.79
CA ASP A 167 10.42 3.71 6.34
C ASP A 167 9.63 4.68 7.22
N LEU A 168 8.41 5.05 6.81
CA LEU A 168 7.50 5.87 7.62
C LEU A 168 7.09 5.17 8.92
N ILE A 169 6.85 3.86 8.89
CA ILE A 169 6.55 3.08 10.10
C ILE A 169 7.76 3.01 11.04
N ILE A 170 8.97 2.86 10.50
CA ILE A 170 10.21 2.89 11.28
C ILE A 170 10.41 4.25 11.93
N GLN A 171 10.14 5.34 11.21
CA GLN A 171 10.19 6.70 11.75
C GLN A 171 9.17 6.87 12.87
N LEU A 172 7.91 6.48 12.63
CA LEU A 172 6.83 6.57 13.61
C LEU A 172 7.09 5.76 14.89
N LYS A 173 7.87 4.67 14.81
CA LYS A 173 8.28 3.88 15.98
C LYS A 173 9.27 4.62 16.90
N LYS A 174 10.06 5.55 16.34
CA LYS A 174 11.10 6.29 17.05
C LYS A 174 10.56 7.52 17.79
N GLU A 175 9.36 7.98 17.41
CA GLU A 175 8.61 9.09 18.04
C GLU A 175 7.67 8.63 19.17
#